data_AF-A0A2E7EGB1-F1
#
_entry.id   AF-A0A2E7EGB1-F1
#
_cell.length_a   1.000
_cell.length_b   1.000
_cell.length_c   1.000
_cell.angle_alpha   90.00
_cell.angle_beta   90.00
_cell.angle_gamma   90.00
#
_symmetry.space_group_name_H-M   'P 1'
#
loop_
_entity.id
_entity.type
_entity.pdbx_description
1 polymer ?
#
loop_
_entity_poly.entity_id
_entity_poly.type
_entity_poly.pdbx_seq_one_letter_code
_entity_poly.pdbx_strand_id
1 'polypeptide(L)'
;MALNMAPEKKESKKTSKTSADSAQGGREAIESIVIAIVLAFLFRAFEAEAFVIPTGSMAPTLQGRHKDVECPECSYQYRSGASIDTEVSEGPVVATTCPMCFYTYELESEDGSDISHTGDRILVNKFAYEAPLGEPERWDVIVFKYPGNAKQNYIKRLVGLPNEVLKIRHGDIFIQKEASGPFEIARKSPDKLIHMLQLVHDSDYVVPILNKMGWPLRWQSTREDSSWTIDDGGRSFHAKASGDLDWLRYQHFPIRFKEWGEIKQREREGDNSLGDLKAEPTLITDFYAYNTQSRQKRQQENGRDYFYFVHPTDRSADIGMHWVGDLAVELQVEVVSDTGTMILDLVEAGRHHRCQIDLATGTATLSIDDGQLAFDGGNTEATAQTNVSGPGSYDIRFSNVDNELLLWVNGRVCQFNEPTTYPVDPNSRPVTSDDEPGDLSPVGIGLKDAEVHVEGLRIYRDIYYVAGGIGGDYRPGGSSDIYGQLKDPKSWNQRGNIFDRRNELIFEMKEDQFFPLGDNSPYSRDGRLWGPDHWVDRDLLIGKAILIYWPHALRIPLPFTDRSIPALPNLKRMGLIR
;
A
#
# COMPACT_ATOMS: atom_id res chain seq x y z
N MET A 1 58.23 -70.21 2.55
CA MET A 1 58.63 -70.59 1.18
C MET A 1 57.50 -70.15 0.26
N ALA A 2 57.80 -69.27 -0.70
CA ALA A 2 56.84 -68.60 -1.57
C ALA A 2 56.18 -69.56 -2.59
N LEU A 3 54.97 -69.22 -3.04
CA LEU A 3 54.63 -69.21 -4.47
C LEU A 3 53.33 -68.40 -4.72
N ASN A 4 53.46 -67.46 -5.65
CA ASN A 4 52.45 -66.55 -6.18
C ASN A 4 51.32 -67.27 -6.94
N MET A 5 50.09 -66.78 -6.81
CA MET A 5 49.12 -66.71 -7.92
C MET A 5 48.29 -65.42 -7.78
N ALA A 6 48.30 -64.59 -8.82
CA ALA A 6 47.47 -63.38 -8.95
C ALA A 6 46.15 -63.71 -9.68
N PRO A 7 45.01 -63.06 -9.36
CA PRO A 7 43.80 -63.17 -10.16
C PRO A 7 43.54 -61.94 -11.06
N GLU A 8 42.79 -62.21 -12.12
CA GLU A 8 42.51 -61.40 -13.32
C GLU A 8 41.79 -60.06 -13.08
N LYS A 9 42.16 -59.03 -13.86
CA LYS A 9 41.43 -57.77 -14.01
C LYS A 9 40.32 -57.91 -15.05
N LYS A 10 39.07 -57.62 -14.67
CA LYS A 10 37.96 -57.34 -15.60
C LYS A 10 38.18 -55.97 -16.26
N GLU A 11 38.33 -55.95 -17.59
CA GLU A 11 38.34 -54.72 -18.39
C GLU A 11 36.93 -54.14 -18.52
N SER A 12 36.76 -52.89 -18.07
CA SER A 12 35.60 -52.06 -18.43
C SER A 12 35.81 -51.52 -19.85
N LYS A 13 34.95 -51.88 -20.81
CA LYS A 13 34.89 -51.22 -22.11
C LYS A 13 34.45 -49.75 -21.92
N LYS A 14 35.40 -48.83 -21.90
CA LYS A 14 35.17 -47.40 -22.17
C LYS A 14 34.94 -47.25 -23.68
N THR A 15 33.69 -47.05 -24.10
CA THR A 15 33.38 -46.53 -25.43
C THR A 15 34.00 -45.14 -25.57
N SER A 16 35.06 -45.01 -26.36
CA SER A 16 35.65 -43.71 -26.71
C SER A 16 34.67 -42.95 -27.59
N LYS A 17 34.10 -41.85 -27.08
CA LYS A 17 33.40 -40.88 -27.92
C LYS A 17 34.41 -40.36 -28.94
N THR A 18 34.07 -40.48 -30.23
CA THR A 18 34.95 -40.01 -31.30
C THR A 18 34.93 -38.48 -31.35
N SER A 19 35.97 -37.85 -31.90
CA SER A 19 36.05 -36.38 -32.05
C SER A 19 34.87 -35.78 -32.83
N ALA A 20 34.21 -36.60 -33.67
CA ALA A 20 33.00 -36.23 -34.40
C ALA A 20 31.79 -36.03 -33.46
N ASP A 21 31.61 -36.89 -32.45
CA ASP A 21 30.50 -36.77 -31.48
C ASP A 21 30.63 -35.53 -30.59
N SER A 22 31.87 -35.14 -30.24
CA SER A 22 32.12 -33.90 -29.47
C SER A 22 31.92 -32.63 -30.30
N ALA A 23 32.22 -32.69 -31.61
CA ALA A 23 31.99 -31.57 -32.51
C ALA A 23 30.50 -31.40 -32.83
N GLN A 24 29.75 -32.50 -32.90
CA GLN A 24 28.30 -32.49 -33.09
C GLN A 24 27.57 -31.93 -31.86
N GLY A 25 27.91 -32.38 -30.65
CA GLY A 25 27.35 -31.81 -29.42
C GLY A 25 27.71 -30.33 -29.20
N GLY A 26 28.91 -29.90 -29.62
CA GLY A 26 29.30 -28.48 -29.60
C GLY A 26 28.51 -27.61 -30.59
N ARG A 27 28.19 -28.15 -31.78
CA ARG A 27 27.35 -27.47 -32.77
C ARG A 27 25.90 -27.36 -32.30
N GLU A 28 25.33 -28.43 -31.74
CA GLU A 28 23.96 -28.42 -31.19
C GLU A 28 23.82 -27.42 -30.03
N ALA A 29 24.84 -27.30 -29.17
CA ALA A 29 24.87 -26.29 -28.11
C ALA A 29 24.93 -24.86 -28.67
N ILE A 30 25.75 -24.62 -29.68
CA ILE A 30 25.84 -23.30 -30.34
C ILE A 30 24.53 -22.96 -31.07
N GLU A 31 23.96 -23.91 -31.81
CA GLU A 31 22.66 -23.75 -32.50
C GLU A 31 21.55 -23.44 -31.49
N SER A 32 21.49 -24.15 -30.37
CA SER A 32 20.51 -23.89 -29.31
C SER A 32 20.67 -22.49 -28.70
N ILE A 33 21.92 -22.03 -28.48
CA ILE A 33 22.20 -20.67 -27.98
C ILE A 33 21.78 -19.63 -29.02
N VAL A 34 22.11 -19.83 -30.30
CA VAL A 34 21.74 -18.90 -31.38
C VAL A 34 20.23 -18.83 -31.54
N ILE A 35 19.53 -19.97 -31.55
CA ILE A 35 18.06 -20.03 -31.59
C ILE A 35 17.48 -19.32 -30.37
N ALA A 36 18.00 -19.56 -29.17
CA ALA A 36 17.55 -18.88 -27.95
C ALA A 36 17.76 -17.36 -28.03
N ILE A 37 18.89 -16.89 -28.57
CA ILE A 37 19.16 -15.47 -28.78
C ILE A 37 18.19 -14.89 -29.81
N VAL A 38 18.00 -15.53 -30.96
CA VAL A 38 17.07 -15.08 -32.01
C VAL A 38 15.63 -15.04 -31.48
N LEU A 39 15.18 -16.10 -30.81
CA LEU A 39 13.86 -16.12 -30.17
C LEU A 39 13.72 -15.04 -29.10
N ALA A 40 14.75 -14.80 -28.29
CA ALA A 40 14.74 -13.71 -27.31
C ALA A 40 14.65 -12.32 -27.99
N PHE A 41 15.35 -12.11 -29.11
CA PHE A 41 15.25 -10.87 -29.88
C PHE A 41 13.90 -10.73 -30.58
N LEU A 42 13.32 -11.81 -31.12
CA LEU A 42 11.99 -11.81 -31.72
C LEU A 42 10.91 -11.54 -30.66
N PHE A 43 10.96 -12.25 -29.54
CA PHE A 43 10.08 -12.03 -28.38
C PHE A 43 10.17 -10.58 -27.88
N ARG A 44 11.38 -10.03 -27.77
CA ARG A 44 11.61 -8.64 -27.37
C ARG A 44 11.16 -7.61 -28.42
N ALA A 45 11.31 -7.93 -29.70
CA ALA A 45 10.95 -7.02 -30.78
C ALA A 45 9.43 -6.95 -30.98
N PHE A 46 8.74 -8.10 -30.84
CA PHE A 46 7.34 -8.24 -31.22
C PHE A 46 6.40 -8.35 -30.03
N GLU A 47 6.70 -9.13 -28.98
CA GLU A 47 5.71 -9.48 -27.94
C GLU A 47 5.83 -8.67 -26.64
N ALA A 48 7.05 -8.52 -26.12
CA ALA A 48 7.27 -7.89 -24.82
C ALA A 48 8.35 -6.80 -24.85
N GLU A 49 8.03 -5.61 -24.36
CA GLU A 49 9.00 -4.52 -24.20
C GLU A 49 9.36 -4.30 -22.74
N ALA A 50 10.66 -4.12 -22.51
CA ALA A 50 11.21 -3.89 -21.19
C ALA A 50 11.40 -2.39 -20.94
N PHE A 51 10.82 -1.89 -19.84
CA PHE A 51 10.95 -0.49 -19.43
C PHE A 51 11.59 -0.37 -18.04
N VAL A 52 12.33 0.71 -17.83
CA VAL A 52 12.76 1.16 -16.49
C VAL A 52 11.84 2.28 -16.07
N ILE A 53 11.26 2.18 -14.87
CA ILE A 53 10.37 3.20 -14.34
C ILE A 53 11.20 4.34 -13.74
N PRO A 54 11.15 5.57 -14.28
CA PRO A 54 12.03 6.63 -13.81
C PRO A 54 11.46 7.41 -12.62
N THR A 55 10.13 7.53 -12.53
CA THR A 55 9.44 8.41 -11.56
C THR A 55 8.53 7.64 -10.60
N GLY A 56 8.30 8.21 -9.42
CA GLY A 56 7.47 7.62 -8.36
C GLY A 56 5.97 7.72 -8.53
N SER A 57 5.47 8.03 -9.74
CA SER A 57 4.06 8.37 -9.94
C SER A 57 3.08 7.20 -9.79
N MET A 58 3.61 5.97 -9.84
CA MET A 58 2.87 4.73 -9.64
C MET A 58 3.26 4.04 -8.32
N ALA A 59 3.99 4.73 -7.45
CA ALA A 59 4.37 4.14 -6.17
C ALA A 59 3.12 3.92 -5.29
N PRO A 60 3.02 2.78 -4.58
CA PRO A 60 4.09 1.79 -4.41
C PRO A 60 4.01 0.66 -5.42
N THR A 61 2.91 0.56 -6.18
CA THR A 61 2.67 -0.48 -7.18
C THR A 61 3.86 -0.66 -8.11
N LEU A 62 4.40 0.45 -8.62
CA LEU A 62 5.64 0.50 -9.37
C LEU A 62 6.48 1.66 -8.92
N GLN A 63 7.76 1.40 -8.65
CA GLN A 63 8.58 2.46 -8.06
C GLN A 63 9.58 2.98 -9.06
N GLY A 64 9.61 4.31 -9.13
CA GLY A 64 10.62 5.03 -9.86
C GLY A 64 11.94 5.05 -9.12
N ARG A 65 12.77 6.04 -9.44
CA ARG A 65 14.00 6.26 -8.70
C ARG A 65 13.72 6.50 -7.21
N HIS A 66 14.29 5.67 -6.34
CA HIS A 66 14.00 5.62 -4.91
C HIS A 66 15.22 5.20 -4.08
N LYS A 67 15.16 5.43 -2.78
CA LYS A 67 16.04 4.80 -1.78
C LYS A 67 15.25 3.74 -1.02
N ASP A 68 15.88 2.62 -0.72
CA ASP A 68 15.40 1.68 0.30
C ASP A 68 15.93 2.16 1.65
N VAL A 69 15.05 2.28 2.64
CA VAL A 69 15.39 2.81 3.96
C VAL A 69 14.88 1.86 5.02
N GLU A 70 15.75 1.53 5.98
CA GLU A 70 15.37 0.82 7.20
C GLU A 70 15.26 1.83 8.33
N CYS A 71 14.10 1.92 8.97
CA CYS A 71 13.90 2.86 10.06
C CYS A 71 14.74 2.45 11.28
N PRO A 72 15.59 3.34 11.85
CA PRO A 72 16.41 2.98 13.01
C PRO A 72 15.61 2.79 14.30
N GLU A 73 14.37 3.29 14.37
CA GLU A 73 13.54 3.24 15.59
C GLU A 73 12.63 2.01 15.66
N CYS A 74 12.17 1.50 14.51
CA CYS A 74 11.25 0.35 14.46
C CYS A 74 11.69 -0.78 13.51
N SER A 75 12.81 -0.62 12.80
CA SER A 75 13.31 -1.56 11.78
C SER A 75 12.37 -1.80 10.59
N TYR A 76 11.32 -0.99 10.42
CA TYR A 76 10.46 -1.07 9.25
C TYR A 76 11.24 -0.69 7.99
N GLN A 77 11.17 -1.53 6.96
CA GLN A 77 11.79 -1.28 5.66
C GLN A 77 10.79 -0.65 4.70
N TYR A 78 11.09 0.57 4.25
CA TYR A 78 10.23 1.35 3.36
C TYR A 78 11.01 1.97 2.21
N ARG A 79 10.30 2.59 1.28
CA ARG A 79 10.89 3.28 0.14
C ARG A 79 10.58 4.76 0.18
N SER A 80 11.59 5.56 -0.16
CA SER A 80 11.48 7.01 -0.30
C SER A 80 11.82 7.44 -1.72
N GLY A 81 11.05 8.37 -2.28
CA GLY A 81 11.27 8.88 -3.63
C GLY A 81 12.60 9.62 -3.76
N ALA A 82 13.36 9.31 -4.80
CA ALA A 82 14.67 9.90 -5.06
C ALA A 82 14.82 10.37 -6.52
N SER A 83 13.70 10.57 -7.23
CA SER A 83 13.70 11.09 -8.61
C SER A 83 14.48 12.41 -8.73
N ILE A 84 14.38 13.21 -7.68
CA ILE A 84 14.98 14.52 -7.50
C ILE A 84 16.52 14.52 -7.41
N ASP A 85 17.14 13.38 -7.07
CA ASP A 85 18.60 13.25 -7.01
C ASP A 85 19.28 13.38 -8.37
N THR A 86 18.50 13.33 -9.45
CA THR A 86 19.02 13.55 -10.81
C THR A 86 19.07 15.02 -11.20
N GLU A 87 18.47 15.91 -10.40
CA GLU A 87 18.41 17.34 -10.66
C GLU A 87 19.65 18.04 -10.07
N VAL A 88 20.55 18.50 -10.95
CA VAL A 88 21.84 19.10 -10.60
C VAL A 88 21.72 20.29 -9.63
N SER A 89 20.60 21.01 -9.66
CA SER A 89 20.34 22.19 -8.82
C SER A 89 19.83 21.88 -7.42
N GLU A 90 19.40 20.65 -7.13
CA GLU A 90 18.56 20.37 -5.95
C GLU A 90 19.23 19.52 -4.86
N GLY A 91 20.40 18.95 -5.13
CA GLY A 91 21.14 18.11 -4.17
C GLY A 91 20.46 16.75 -3.89
N PRO A 92 21.13 15.82 -3.19
CA PRO A 92 20.55 14.52 -2.88
C PRO A 92 19.45 14.63 -1.82
N VAL A 93 18.57 13.63 -1.78
CA VAL A 93 17.70 13.38 -0.62
C VAL A 93 18.58 13.06 0.60
N VAL A 94 18.31 13.76 1.70
CA VAL A 94 19.09 13.69 2.96
C VAL A 94 18.26 13.28 4.17
N ALA A 95 16.93 13.25 4.08
CA ALA A 95 16.09 12.71 5.14
C ALA A 95 14.75 12.18 4.58
N THR A 96 14.11 11.28 5.32
CA THR A 96 12.80 10.70 4.97
C THR A 96 12.06 10.26 6.23
N THR A 97 10.74 10.08 6.15
CA THR A 97 9.89 9.73 7.29
C THR A 97 9.34 8.29 7.18
N CYS A 98 9.47 7.52 8.26
CA CYS A 98 8.97 6.15 8.34
C CYS A 98 7.43 6.13 8.42
N PRO A 99 6.73 5.27 7.65
CA PRO A 99 5.27 5.17 7.70
C PRO A 99 4.72 4.51 8.96
N MET A 100 5.53 3.71 9.66
CA MET A 100 5.05 2.98 10.84
C MET A 100 5.08 3.86 12.08
N CYS A 101 6.26 4.41 12.40
CA CYS A 101 6.49 5.19 13.61
C CYS A 101 6.60 6.71 13.39
N PHE A 102 6.53 7.18 12.15
CA PHE A 102 6.68 8.61 11.80
C PHE A 102 8.01 9.25 12.18
N TYR A 103 9.02 8.45 12.55
CA TYR A 103 10.38 8.95 12.77
C TYR A 103 10.96 9.46 11.46
N THR A 104 11.50 10.68 11.49
CA THR A 104 12.24 11.24 10.36
C THR A 104 13.71 10.88 10.52
N TYR A 105 14.20 10.01 9.65
CA TYR A 105 15.58 9.59 9.62
C TYR A 105 16.40 10.50 8.70
N GLU A 106 17.48 11.07 9.23
CA GLU A 106 18.51 11.75 8.45
C GLU A 106 19.46 10.68 7.88
N LEU A 107 19.53 10.63 6.55
CA LEU A 107 20.25 9.61 5.79
C LEU A 107 21.76 9.88 5.86
N GLU A 108 22.53 8.89 6.34
CA GLU A 108 23.98 8.97 6.48
C GLU A 108 24.65 8.30 5.29
N SER A 109 25.37 9.08 4.47
CA SER A 109 25.94 8.60 3.20
C SER A 109 27.13 7.63 3.32
N GLU A 110 27.51 7.17 4.52
CA GLU A 110 28.82 6.54 4.75
C GLU A 110 28.92 5.08 4.30
N ASP A 111 27.85 4.27 4.41
CA ASP A 111 27.88 2.82 4.08
C ASP A 111 27.25 2.47 2.71
N GLY A 112 26.68 3.46 2.03
CA GLY A 112 26.02 3.32 0.73
C GLY A 112 24.68 2.58 0.75
N SER A 113 24.09 2.36 1.92
CA SER A 113 22.69 1.90 2.10
C SER A 113 21.70 2.91 1.51
N ASP A 114 22.00 4.20 1.64
CA ASP A 114 21.16 5.30 1.17
C ASP A 114 21.38 5.68 -0.31
N ILE A 115 21.83 4.75 -1.16
CA ILE A 115 22.06 5.04 -2.59
C ILE A 115 20.78 4.88 -3.40
N SER A 116 20.50 5.87 -4.24
CA SER A 116 19.29 5.92 -5.04
C SER A 116 19.32 4.92 -6.21
N HIS A 117 18.34 4.03 -6.23
CA HIS A 117 18.09 3.02 -7.25
C HIS A 117 17.38 3.60 -8.47
N THR A 118 17.57 3.04 -9.65
CA THR A 118 16.98 3.56 -10.91
C THR A 118 15.49 3.27 -11.11
N GLY A 119 14.85 2.56 -10.17
CA GLY A 119 13.45 2.12 -10.26
C GLY A 119 13.26 0.70 -10.78
N ASP A 120 12.00 0.25 -10.82
CA ASP A 120 11.59 -1.08 -11.25
C ASP A 120 11.82 -1.28 -12.76
N ARG A 121 12.12 -2.53 -13.12
CA ARG A 121 12.12 -2.98 -14.52
C ARG A 121 10.92 -3.86 -14.77
N ILE A 122 10.11 -3.46 -15.75
CA ILE A 122 8.85 -4.11 -16.08
C ILE A 122 8.87 -4.72 -17.48
N LEU A 123 8.06 -5.75 -17.69
CA LEU A 123 7.67 -6.23 -19.01
C LEU A 123 6.26 -5.75 -19.34
N VAL A 124 6.10 -5.28 -20.58
CA VAL A 124 4.83 -4.83 -21.15
C VAL A 124 4.44 -5.77 -22.28
N ASN A 125 3.24 -6.33 -22.21
CA ASN A 125 2.63 -7.08 -23.29
C ASN A 125 1.99 -6.11 -24.30
N LYS A 126 2.56 -6.05 -25.51
CA LYS A 126 2.07 -5.14 -26.58
C LYS A 126 0.77 -5.61 -27.21
N PHE A 127 0.55 -6.91 -27.24
CA PHE A 127 -0.62 -7.53 -27.86
C PHE A 127 -1.82 -7.61 -26.92
N ALA A 128 -1.67 -7.21 -25.65
CA ALA A 128 -2.73 -7.33 -24.65
C ALA A 128 -4.06 -6.69 -25.06
N TYR A 129 -4.00 -5.64 -25.89
CA TYR A 129 -5.16 -4.86 -26.33
C TYR A 129 -5.38 -4.91 -27.85
N GLU A 130 -4.70 -5.83 -28.55
CA GLU A 130 -4.93 -6.08 -29.96
C GLU A 130 -6.02 -7.14 -30.14
N ALA A 131 -6.97 -6.88 -31.03
CA ALA A 131 -8.01 -7.86 -31.34
C ALA A 131 -7.40 -9.14 -31.93
N PRO A 132 -7.82 -10.35 -31.48
CA PRO A 132 -8.93 -10.65 -30.58
C PRO A 132 -8.54 -10.89 -29.10
N LEU A 133 -7.32 -10.53 -28.67
CA LEU A 133 -6.75 -10.95 -27.40
C LEU A 133 -7.40 -10.28 -26.18
N GLY A 134 -7.79 -9.01 -26.28
CA GLY A 134 -8.44 -8.30 -25.18
C GLY A 134 -8.66 -6.83 -25.50
N GLU A 135 -9.45 -6.18 -24.66
CA GLU A 135 -9.63 -4.72 -24.63
C GLU A 135 -9.06 -4.17 -23.30
N PRO A 136 -8.67 -2.89 -23.23
CA PRO A 136 -8.23 -2.30 -21.98
C PRO A 136 -9.32 -2.35 -20.91
N GLU A 137 -8.98 -2.92 -19.76
CA GLU A 137 -9.89 -3.00 -18.62
C GLU A 137 -9.56 -1.93 -17.58
N ARG A 138 -10.60 -1.44 -16.89
CA ARG A 138 -10.40 -0.52 -15.76
C ARG A 138 -9.49 -1.19 -14.73
N TRP A 139 -8.64 -0.38 -14.10
CA TRP A 139 -7.60 -0.78 -13.16
C TRP A 139 -6.40 -1.48 -13.77
N ASP A 140 -6.29 -1.59 -15.09
CA ASP A 140 -5.06 -2.07 -15.73
C ASP A 140 -3.93 -1.05 -15.62
N VAL A 141 -2.71 -1.54 -15.40
CA VAL A 141 -1.52 -0.70 -15.52
C VAL A 141 -1.09 -0.66 -16.97
N ILE A 142 -1.28 0.48 -17.61
CA ILE A 142 -1.05 0.69 -19.05
C ILE A 142 0.22 1.50 -19.30
N VAL A 143 0.92 1.14 -20.38
CA VAL A 143 1.99 1.95 -20.96
C VAL A 143 1.50 2.56 -22.25
N PHE A 144 1.76 3.85 -22.44
CA PHE A 144 1.28 4.62 -23.59
C PHE A 144 2.22 5.78 -23.91
N LYS A 145 2.11 6.34 -25.11
CA LYS A 145 2.81 7.56 -25.50
C LYS A 145 2.08 8.78 -24.94
N TYR A 146 2.79 9.66 -24.27
CA TYR A 146 2.20 10.88 -23.71
C TYR A 146 1.60 11.77 -24.82
N PRO A 147 0.30 12.13 -24.76
CA PRO A 147 -0.36 12.91 -25.81
C PRO A 147 0.33 14.24 -26.10
N GLY A 148 0.82 14.93 -25.07
CA GLY A 148 1.52 16.21 -25.23
C GLY A 148 2.93 16.12 -25.80
N ASN A 149 3.53 14.92 -25.83
CA ASN A 149 4.83 14.64 -26.47
C ASN A 149 5.02 13.14 -26.68
N ALA A 150 4.68 12.66 -27.88
CA ALA A 150 4.70 11.23 -28.21
C ALA A 150 6.10 10.57 -28.21
N LYS A 151 7.19 11.34 -27.97
CA LYS A 151 8.53 10.78 -27.73
C LYS A 151 8.71 10.24 -26.31
N GLN A 152 7.80 10.55 -25.40
CA GLN A 152 7.86 10.13 -24.01
C GLN A 152 6.78 9.09 -23.72
N ASN A 153 7.17 7.98 -23.10
CA ASN A 153 6.23 6.96 -22.64
C ASN A 153 5.86 7.21 -21.19
N TYR A 154 4.59 7.02 -20.87
CA TYR A 154 4.04 7.11 -19.52
C TYR A 154 3.51 5.73 -19.12
N ILE A 155 3.52 5.49 -17.81
CA ILE A 155 2.86 4.33 -17.20
C ILE A 155 1.89 4.84 -16.16
N LYS A 156 0.65 4.35 -16.21
CA LYS A 156 -0.43 4.77 -15.31
C LYS A 156 -1.43 3.64 -15.11
N ARG A 157 -2.28 3.77 -14.09
CA ARG A 157 -3.48 2.97 -13.96
C ARG A 157 -4.57 3.53 -14.85
N LEU A 158 -5.22 2.68 -15.63
CA LEU A 158 -6.36 3.01 -16.44
C LEU A 158 -7.60 3.15 -15.55
N VAL A 159 -8.21 4.33 -15.51
CA VAL A 159 -9.31 4.64 -14.61
C VAL A 159 -10.58 5.04 -15.32
N GLY A 160 -10.53 5.65 -16.51
CA GLY A 160 -11.70 5.90 -17.35
C GLY A 160 -11.64 5.17 -18.69
N LEU A 161 -12.78 4.67 -19.15
CA LEU A 161 -12.96 3.89 -20.38
C LEU A 161 -13.75 4.68 -21.44
N PRO A 162 -13.76 4.23 -22.71
CA PRO A 162 -14.51 4.92 -23.77
C PRO A 162 -16.00 5.01 -23.49
N ASN A 163 -16.62 6.10 -23.96
CA ASN A 163 -18.07 6.35 -23.90
C ASN A 163 -18.68 6.41 -22.50
N GLU A 164 -17.94 6.90 -21.51
CA GLU A 164 -18.46 7.13 -20.16
C GLU A 164 -18.05 8.51 -19.63
N VAL A 165 -18.77 8.96 -18.60
CA VAL A 165 -18.38 10.14 -17.83
C VAL A 165 -17.73 9.67 -16.53
N LEU A 166 -16.48 10.03 -16.33
CA LEU A 166 -15.71 9.78 -15.12
C LEU A 166 -15.90 10.94 -14.14
N LYS A 167 -16.03 10.63 -12.86
CA LYS A 167 -16.03 11.62 -11.78
C LYS A 167 -15.08 11.18 -10.67
N ILE A 168 -14.17 12.07 -10.26
CA ILE A 168 -13.28 11.89 -9.11
C ILE A 168 -13.84 12.73 -7.97
N ARG A 169 -14.12 12.11 -6.83
CA ARG A 169 -14.70 12.80 -5.67
C ARG A 169 -14.35 12.06 -4.39
N HIS A 170 -13.85 12.81 -3.39
CA HIS A 170 -13.60 12.31 -2.03
C HIS A 170 -12.63 11.12 -1.93
N GLY A 171 -11.76 10.94 -2.92
CA GLY A 171 -10.85 9.79 -3.00
C GLY A 171 -11.34 8.72 -3.99
N ASP A 172 -12.64 8.68 -4.24
CA ASP A 172 -13.28 7.63 -5.03
C ASP A 172 -13.44 8.01 -6.50
N ILE A 173 -13.61 6.96 -7.30
CA ILE A 173 -13.90 7.05 -8.73
C ILE A 173 -15.35 6.65 -8.96
N PHE A 174 -16.08 7.48 -9.68
CA PHE A 174 -17.44 7.21 -10.13
C PHE A 174 -17.50 7.23 -11.65
N ILE A 175 -18.41 6.45 -12.21
CA ILE A 175 -18.68 6.40 -13.65
C ILE A 175 -20.17 6.57 -13.93
N GLN A 176 -20.46 7.14 -15.08
CA GLN A 176 -21.79 7.21 -15.64
C GLN A 176 -21.70 6.72 -17.10
N LYS A 177 -22.31 5.56 -17.38
CA LYS A 177 -22.26 4.91 -18.71
C LYS A 177 -23.29 5.47 -19.69
N GLU A 178 -24.38 6.03 -19.16
CA GLU A 178 -25.45 6.63 -19.96
C GLU A 178 -25.57 8.12 -19.60
N ALA A 179 -25.70 9.00 -20.59
CA ALA A 179 -25.68 10.45 -20.39
C ALA A 179 -26.70 10.99 -19.36
N SER A 180 -27.78 10.25 -19.08
CA SER A 180 -28.81 10.59 -18.08
C SER A 180 -28.89 9.61 -16.90
N GLY A 181 -27.99 8.63 -16.81
CA GLY A 181 -27.96 7.66 -15.71
C GLY A 181 -27.38 8.23 -14.41
N PRO A 182 -27.52 7.55 -13.26
CA PRO A 182 -26.80 7.93 -12.06
C PRO A 182 -25.29 7.69 -12.22
N PHE A 183 -24.49 8.38 -11.40
CA PHE A 183 -23.10 7.99 -11.19
C PHE A 183 -23.05 6.80 -10.25
N GLU A 184 -22.31 5.76 -10.64
CA GLU A 184 -22.04 4.57 -9.85
C GLU A 184 -20.57 4.56 -9.45
N ILE A 185 -20.25 4.08 -8.25
CA ILE A 185 -18.86 3.92 -7.84
C ILE A 185 -18.18 2.84 -8.69
N ALA A 186 -16.99 3.15 -9.19
CA ALA A 186 -16.17 2.21 -9.93
C ALA A 186 -15.40 1.35 -8.92
N ARG A 187 -15.93 0.16 -8.62
CA ARG A 187 -15.31 -0.75 -7.64
C ARG A 187 -14.10 -1.48 -8.21
N LYS A 188 -13.14 -1.76 -7.35
CA LYS A 188 -11.99 -2.61 -7.64
C LYS A 188 -12.39 -4.07 -7.44
N SER A 189 -12.03 -4.97 -8.36
CA SER A 189 -12.23 -6.39 -8.10
C SER A 189 -11.38 -6.84 -6.91
N PRO A 190 -11.74 -7.91 -6.19
CA PRO A 190 -10.99 -8.35 -5.01
C PRO A 190 -9.49 -8.55 -5.28
N ASP A 191 -9.14 -9.10 -6.44
CA ASP A 191 -7.75 -9.27 -6.85
C ASP A 191 -7.04 -7.93 -7.08
N LYS A 192 -7.70 -6.93 -7.66
CA LYS A 192 -7.09 -5.60 -7.89
C LYS A 192 -6.95 -4.84 -6.57
N LEU A 193 -7.99 -4.87 -5.74
CA LEU A 193 -8.04 -4.19 -4.45
C LEU A 193 -6.84 -4.54 -3.57
N ILE A 194 -6.55 -5.84 -3.37
CA ILE A 194 -5.44 -6.26 -2.50
C ILE A 194 -4.06 -5.74 -2.93
N HIS A 195 -3.87 -5.43 -4.22
CA HIS A 195 -2.61 -4.89 -4.75
C HIS A 195 -2.57 -3.35 -4.75
N MET A 196 -3.72 -2.71 -4.54
CA MET A 196 -3.86 -1.25 -4.46
C MET A 196 -3.90 -0.74 -3.01
N LEU A 197 -4.23 -1.60 -2.05
CA LEU A 197 -4.20 -1.28 -0.61
C LEU A 197 -2.82 -0.77 -0.15
N GLN A 198 -2.85 0.24 0.72
CA GLN A 198 -1.66 0.91 1.26
C GLN A 198 -1.57 0.68 2.76
N LEU A 199 -0.43 0.19 3.24
CA LEU A 199 -0.23 -0.10 4.66
C LEU A 199 -0.23 1.18 5.50
N VAL A 200 -1.05 1.20 6.54
CA VAL A 200 -1.16 2.28 7.54
C VAL A 200 -0.44 1.90 8.83
N HIS A 201 -0.57 0.65 9.25
CA HIS A 201 0.02 0.14 10.48
C HIS A 201 0.25 -1.36 10.38
N ASP A 202 1.30 -1.83 11.05
CA ASP A 202 1.65 -3.24 11.22
C ASP A 202 2.19 -3.43 12.64
N SER A 203 1.56 -4.32 13.42
CA SER A 203 1.92 -4.59 14.82
C SER A 203 3.29 -5.27 14.97
N ASP A 204 3.87 -5.79 13.89
CA ASP A 204 5.21 -6.38 13.91
C ASP A 204 6.33 -5.37 14.12
N TYR A 205 6.04 -4.07 14.05
CA TYR A 205 7.02 -3.00 14.12
C TYR A 205 6.80 -2.12 15.36
N VAL A 206 7.32 -2.60 16.49
CA VAL A 206 7.29 -1.91 17.79
C VAL A 206 8.45 -0.91 17.91
N VAL A 207 8.26 0.11 18.74
CA VAL A 207 9.27 1.14 19.00
C VAL A 207 9.69 1.08 20.47
N PRO A 208 10.85 0.52 20.81
CA PRO A 208 11.23 0.25 22.20
C PRO A 208 11.20 1.49 23.12
N ILE A 209 11.68 2.63 22.63
CA ILE A 209 11.73 3.86 23.43
C ILE A 209 10.32 4.39 23.76
N LEU A 210 9.37 4.32 22.81
CA LEU A 210 7.98 4.74 23.03
C LEU A 210 7.31 3.87 24.09
N ASN A 211 7.51 2.55 24.03
CA ASN A 211 6.99 1.62 25.03
C ASN A 211 7.59 1.90 26.41
N LYS A 212 8.89 2.16 26.49
CA LYS A 212 9.59 2.50 27.73
C LYS A 212 9.07 3.81 28.34
N MET A 213 8.71 4.78 27.51
CA MET A 213 8.16 6.06 27.95
C MET A 213 6.67 5.99 28.34
N GLY A 214 5.97 4.91 28.00
CA GLY A 214 4.53 4.79 28.19
C GLY A 214 3.72 5.57 27.16
N TRP A 215 4.26 5.78 25.95
CA TRP A 215 3.46 6.27 24.83
C TRP A 215 2.32 5.27 24.55
N PRO A 216 1.07 5.71 24.32
CA PRO A 216 -0.04 4.80 24.11
C PRO A 216 0.20 3.84 22.93
N LEU A 217 -0.07 2.56 23.15
CA LEU A 217 -0.12 1.58 22.08
C LEU A 217 -1.28 1.94 21.14
N ARG A 218 -1.15 1.66 19.85
CA ARG A 218 -2.22 1.96 18.89
C ARG A 218 -3.40 1.02 19.04
N TRP A 219 -3.14 -0.24 19.37
CA TRP A 219 -4.17 -1.21 19.74
C TRP A 219 -4.34 -1.19 21.25
N GLN A 220 -5.57 -0.96 21.70
CA GLN A 220 -5.91 -0.80 23.12
C GLN A 220 -7.22 -1.51 23.43
N SER A 221 -7.36 -1.98 24.67
CA SER A 221 -8.65 -2.40 25.19
C SER A 221 -9.57 -1.19 25.37
N THR A 222 -10.88 -1.43 25.25
CA THR A 222 -11.90 -0.38 25.42
C THR A 222 -12.30 -0.13 26.88
N ARG A 223 -11.94 -1.03 27.80
CA ARG A 223 -12.32 -0.98 29.22
C ARG A 223 -11.16 -1.41 30.12
N GLU A 224 -11.18 -0.95 31.37
CA GLU A 224 -10.18 -1.32 32.39
C GLU A 224 -10.26 -2.81 32.78
N ASP A 225 -11.45 -3.40 32.75
CA ASP A 225 -11.72 -4.81 33.08
C ASP A 225 -11.77 -5.73 31.84
N SER A 226 -11.17 -5.27 30.74
CA SER A 226 -11.07 -6.02 29.48
C SER A 226 -10.37 -7.36 29.65
N SER A 227 -10.86 -8.36 28.92
CA SER A 227 -10.27 -9.69 28.77
C SER A 227 -9.07 -9.71 27.83
N TRP A 228 -8.93 -8.69 26.97
CA TRP A 228 -7.76 -8.52 26.11
C TRP A 228 -6.51 -8.17 26.92
N THR A 229 -5.47 -8.98 26.75
CA THR A 229 -4.08 -8.66 27.14
C THR A 229 -3.27 -8.29 25.90
N ILE A 230 -2.34 -7.37 26.10
CA ILE A 230 -1.45 -6.88 25.05
C ILE A 230 -0.03 -7.17 25.49
N ASP A 231 0.67 -7.99 24.71
CA ASP A 231 1.98 -8.52 25.03
C ASP A 231 3.03 -8.03 24.02
N ASP A 232 4.30 -8.30 24.30
CA ASP A 232 5.45 -8.00 23.42
C ASP A 232 5.54 -6.54 22.94
N GLY A 233 5.05 -5.61 23.77
CA GLY A 233 5.05 -4.18 23.46
C GLY A 233 4.07 -3.78 22.37
N GLY A 234 2.96 -4.52 22.21
CA GLY A 234 1.91 -4.26 21.23
C GLY A 234 2.00 -5.09 19.96
N ARG A 235 2.76 -6.20 19.97
CA ARG A 235 2.93 -7.10 18.82
C ARG A 235 1.91 -8.24 18.82
N SER A 236 1.60 -8.78 20.01
CA SER A 236 0.77 -9.95 20.24
C SER A 236 -0.37 -9.62 21.19
N PHE A 237 -1.51 -10.27 20.97
CA PHE A 237 -2.76 -9.99 21.67
C PHE A 237 -3.43 -11.30 22.05
N HIS A 238 -3.91 -11.42 23.28
CA HIS A 238 -4.67 -12.59 23.73
C HIS A 238 -5.97 -12.12 24.38
N ALA A 239 -7.05 -12.86 24.16
CA ALA A 239 -8.29 -12.62 24.88
C ALA A 239 -8.99 -13.93 25.21
N LYS A 240 -9.55 -13.98 26.42
CA LYS A 240 -10.46 -15.02 26.87
C LYS A 240 -11.75 -14.36 27.36
N ALA A 241 -12.63 -14.04 26.43
CA ALA A 241 -13.87 -13.32 26.71
C ALA A 241 -14.96 -14.28 27.21
N SER A 242 -15.70 -13.87 28.25
CA SER A 242 -16.88 -14.57 28.75
C SER A 242 -17.99 -13.59 29.08
N GLY A 243 -19.20 -13.82 28.55
CA GLY A 243 -20.36 -12.96 28.77
C GLY A 243 -20.47 -11.84 27.74
N ASP A 244 -20.19 -10.61 28.16
CA ASP A 244 -20.38 -9.42 27.32
C ASP A 244 -19.32 -9.33 26.22
N LEU A 245 -19.68 -8.66 25.12
CA LEU A 245 -18.78 -8.37 24.02
C LEU A 245 -17.63 -7.48 24.49
N ASP A 246 -16.40 -7.89 24.17
CA ASP A 246 -15.19 -7.19 24.58
C ASP A 246 -14.32 -6.83 23.39
N TRP A 247 -13.80 -5.60 23.37
CA TRP A 247 -13.19 -5.01 22.18
C TRP A 247 -11.72 -4.63 22.39
N LEU A 248 -10.91 -5.05 21.41
CA LEU A 248 -9.63 -4.45 21.08
C LEU A 248 -9.83 -3.46 19.94
N ARG A 249 -9.36 -2.22 20.11
CA ARG A 249 -9.59 -1.12 19.16
C ARG A 249 -8.29 -0.44 18.75
N TYR A 250 -8.23 -0.02 17.50
CA TYR A 250 -7.11 0.73 16.94
C TYR A 250 -7.37 2.23 17.00
N GLN A 251 -6.41 3.00 17.51
CA GLN A 251 -6.33 4.45 17.39
C GLN A 251 -5.05 4.86 16.64
N HIS A 252 -5.19 5.80 15.71
CA HIS A 252 -4.06 6.28 14.93
C HIS A 252 -3.34 7.43 15.64
N PHE A 253 -2.14 7.14 16.15
CA PHE A 253 -1.25 8.12 16.79
C PHE A 253 -0.04 8.41 15.91
N PRO A 254 -0.12 9.37 14.96
CA PRO A 254 1.04 9.86 14.26
C PRO A 254 1.91 10.70 15.21
N ILE A 255 3.23 10.55 15.13
CA ILE A 255 4.20 11.29 15.97
C ILE A 255 4.93 12.28 15.10
N ARG A 256 4.84 13.56 15.44
CA ARG A 256 5.40 14.64 14.63
C ARG A 256 6.89 14.81 14.86
N PHE A 257 7.55 15.54 13.96
CA PHE A 257 8.98 15.86 14.06
C PHE A 257 9.38 16.39 15.44
N LYS A 258 8.61 17.36 15.94
CA LYS A 258 8.93 18.08 17.18
C LYS A 258 8.78 17.18 18.40
N GLU A 259 7.76 16.32 18.39
CA GLU A 259 7.55 15.31 19.43
C GLU A 259 8.69 14.29 19.41
N TRP A 260 9.11 13.83 18.23
CA TRP A 260 10.30 12.98 18.08
C TRP A 260 11.58 13.68 18.56
N GLY A 261 11.76 14.96 18.28
CA GLY A 261 12.89 15.74 18.79
C GLY A 261 12.95 15.76 20.31
N GLU A 262 11.82 15.96 20.98
CA GLU A 262 11.72 15.91 22.44
C GLU A 262 11.96 14.50 22.98
N ILE A 263 11.36 13.47 22.36
CA ILE A 263 11.57 12.05 22.72
C ILE A 263 13.06 11.69 22.66
N LYS A 264 13.75 12.01 21.56
CA LYS A 264 15.18 11.71 21.39
C LYS A 264 16.06 12.54 22.33
N GLN A 265 15.65 13.77 22.66
CA GLN A 265 16.35 14.56 23.67
C GLN A 265 16.26 13.89 25.04
N ARG A 266 15.06 13.53 25.49
CA ARG A 266 14.83 12.86 26.78
C ARG A 266 15.56 11.52 26.85
N GLU A 267 15.54 10.74 25.78
CA GLU A 267 16.30 9.49 25.68
C GLU A 267 17.80 9.70 25.91
N ARG A 268 18.41 10.75 25.31
CA ARG A 268 19.83 11.10 25.53
C ARG A 268 20.12 11.54 26.97
N GLU A 269 19.15 12.17 27.61
CA GLU A 269 19.22 12.59 29.02
C GLU A 269 18.94 11.44 30.00
N GLY A 270 18.51 10.27 29.50
CA GLY A 270 18.12 9.11 30.30
C GLY A 270 16.73 9.24 30.95
N ASP A 271 15.95 10.25 30.57
CA ASP A 271 14.58 10.47 31.01
C ASP A 271 13.62 9.60 30.21
N ASN A 272 12.90 8.70 30.90
CA ASN A 272 11.91 7.81 30.28
C ASN A 272 10.49 8.25 30.60
N SER A 273 10.25 9.52 30.92
CA SER A 273 8.91 10.08 31.11
C SER A 273 8.42 10.76 29.84
N LEU A 274 7.10 10.77 29.62
CA LEU A 274 6.49 11.58 28.57
C LEU A 274 6.60 13.09 28.82
N GLY A 275 6.79 13.50 30.08
CA GLY A 275 6.76 14.91 30.46
C GLY A 275 5.43 15.57 30.06
N ASP A 276 5.51 16.59 29.21
CA ASP A 276 4.34 17.33 28.70
C ASP A 276 3.83 16.80 27.35
N LEU A 277 4.47 15.78 26.78
CA LEU A 277 4.03 15.17 25.52
C LEU A 277 2.66 14.53 25.69
N LYS A 278 1.79 14.75 24.69
CA LYS A 278 0.45 14.19 24.63
C LYS A 278 0.23 13.49 23.30
N ALA A 279 -0.13 12.22 23.35
CA ALA A 279 -0.62 11.50 22.19
C ALA A 279 -2.07 11.95 21.91
N GLU A 280 -2.33 12.35 20.67
CA GLU A 280 -3.66 12.75 20.22
C GLU A 280 -4.08 11.84 19.05
N PRO A 281 -5.21 11.12 19.15
CA PRO A 281 -5.68 10.32 18.04
C PRO A 281 -6.06 11.23 16.88
N THR A 282 -5.71 10.83 15.66
CA THR A 282 -6.03 11.56 14.44
C THR A 282 -6.69 10.64 13.43
N LEU A 283 -7.47 11.20 12.50
CA LEU A 283 -7.98 10.44 11.36
C LEU A 283 -6.84 9.80 10.54
N ILE A 284 -7.08 8.61 9.99
CA ILE A 284 -6.18 7.98 9.02
C ILE A 284 -6.21 8.79 7.72
N THR A 285 -5.02 9.02 7.15
CA THR A 285 -4.85 9.88 5.97
C THR A 285 -4.23 9.17 4.76
N ASP A 286 -4.15 9.88 3.64
CA ASP A 286 -3.43 9.48 2.44
C ASP A 286 -1.90 9.54 2.56
N PHE A 287 -1.36 9.53 3.79
CA PHE A 287 0.09 9.57 4.04
C PHE A 287 0.85 8.57 3.18
N TYR A 288 2.01 9.01 2.70
CA TYR A 288 2.81 8.25 1.77
C TYR A 288 4.31 8.50 1.99
N ALA A 289 5.00 7.54 2.61
CA ALA A 289 6.43 7.66 2.94
C ALA A 289 7.30 7.98 1.71
N TYR A 290 6.90 7.49 0.53
CA TYR A 290 7.58 7.77 -0.74
C TYR A 290 7.67 9.27 -1.06
N ASN A 291 6.78 10.08 -0.49
CA ASN A 291 6.68 11.53 -0.72
C ASN A 291 7.30 12.38 0.40
N THR A 292 7.95 11.75 1.38
CA THR A 292 8.49 12.42 2.59
C THR A 292 9.96 12.81 2.44
N GLN A 293 10.50 12.74 1.23
CA GLN A 293 11.89 13.07 0.96
C GLN A 293 12.20 14.54 1.23
N SER A 294 13.24 14.79 2.03
CA SER A 294 13.76 16.11 2.32
C SER A 294 15.14 16.33 1.70
N ARG A 295 15.46 17.61 1.47
CA ARG A 295 16.71 18.07 0.87
C ARG A 295 17.35 19.13 1.72
N GLN A 296 18.65 19.30 1.52
CA GLN A 296 19.39 20.45 2.01
C GLN A 296 19.13 21.65 1.08
N LYS A 297 18.46 22.70 1.57
CA LYS A 297 18.25 23.93 0.80
C LYS A 297 19.40 24.90 1.00
N ARG A 298 19.87 25.47 -0.11
CA ARG A 298 20.79 26.62 -0.10
C ARG A 298 19.99 27.92 -0.06
N GLN A 299 20.20 28.74 0.97
CA GLN A 299 19.71 30.11 1.04
C GLN A 299 20.90 31.05 1.16
N GLN A 300 20.90 32.09 0.34
CA GLN A 300 21.96 33.09 0.35
C GLN A 300 21.48 34.31 1.13
N GLU A 301 22.17 34.64 2.22
CA GLU A 301 21.86 35.79 3.06
C GLU A 301 23.15 36.58 3.31
N ASN A 302 23.15 37.88 3.02
CA ASN A 302 24.31 38.77 3.13
C ASN A 302 25.60 38.25 2.45
N GLY A 303 25.46 37.58 1.30
CA GLY A 303 26.60 37.02 0.55
C GLY A 303 27.21 35.75 1.16
N ARG A 304 26.59 35.16 2.19
CA ARG A 304 26.94 33.86 2.75
C ARG A 304 25.88 32.84 2.38
N ASP A 305 26.34 31.64 2.06
CA ASP A 305 25.47 30.49 1.83
C ASP A 305 25.14 29.83 3.18
N TYR A 306 23.84 29.73 3.47
CA TYR A 306 23.28 28.97 4.58
C TYR A 306 22.63 27.72 4.00
N PHE A 307 22.91 26.58 4.63
CA PHE A 307 22.30 25.31 4.28
C PHE A 307 21.42 24.86 5.43
N TYR A 308 20.12 24.64 5.15
CA TYR A 308 19.19 24.13 6.15
C TYR A 308 18.37 22.98 5.58
N PHE A 309 17.93 22.09 6.46
CA PHE A 309 17.00 21.02 6.13
C PHE A 309 15.58 21.57 6.18
N VAL A 310 14.76 21.24 5.19
CA VAL A 310 13.31 21.39 5.34
C VAL A 310 12.82 20.08 5.91
N HIS A 311 12.68 19.98 7.23
CA HIS A 311 12.18 18.73 7.81
C HIS A 311 10.78 18.45 7.25
N PRO A 312 10.53 17.24 6.74
CA PRO A 312 9.30 16.86 6.06
C PRO A 312 8.16 16.66 7.04
N THR A 313 8.14 17.32 8.19
CA THR A 313 7.08 17.24 9.19
C THR A 313 6.85 18.59 9.89
N ASP A 314 7.49 19.67 9.39
CA ASP A 314 7.22 21.06 9.77
C ASP A 314 6.07 21.67 8.94
N ARG A 315 5.49 20.94 7.97
CA ARG A 315 4.31 21.36 7.18
C ARG A 315 3.13 20.42 7.44
N SER A 316 1.93 21.00 7.46
CA SER A 316 0.64 20.29 7.64
C SER A 316 0.32 19.25 6.55
N ALA A 317 1.08 19.23 5.45
CA ALA A 317 0.87 18.32 4.33
C ALA A 317 1.52 16.94 4.50
N ASP A 318 2.42 16.79 5.46
CA ASP A 318 3.40 15.71 5.38
C ASP A 318 3.01 14.42 6.11
N ILE A 319 1.92 14.42 6.89
CA ILE A 319 1.30 13.19 7.41
C ILE A 319 0.02 12.83 6.66
N GLY A 320 -0.03 13.18 5.37
CA GLY A 320 -1.23 13.10 4.55
C GLY A 320 -2.15 14.29 4.78
N MET A 321 -2.84 14.70 3.72
CA MET A 321 -3.78 15.82 3.74
C MET A 321 -5.22 15.34 3.74
N HIS A 322 -5.47 14.12 3.27
CA HIS A 322 -6.82 13.62 2.98
C HIS A 322 -7.19 12.48 3.88
N TRP A 323 -8.34 12.63 4.57
CA TRP A 323 -8.95 11.55 5.34
C TRP A 323 -9.34 10.41 4.41
N VAL A 324 -8.94 9.20 4.78
CA VAL A 324 -9.28 7.95 4.09
C VAL A 324 -10.03 7.06 5.06
N GLY A 325 -11.34 6.90 4.83
CA GLY A 325 -12.22 6.01 5.59
C GLY A 325 -12.34 4.60 4.99
N ASP A 326 -11.89 4.44 3.74
CA ASP A 326 -11.80 3.16 3.04
C ASP A 326 -10.63 2.35 3.60
N LEU A 327 -10.96 1.38 4.44
CA LEU A 327 -10.00 0.64 5.25
C LEU A 327 -10.13 -0.86 5.04
N ALA A 328 -9.02 -1.56 5.29
CA ALA A 328 -9.01 -3.00 5.47
C ALA A 328 -8.18 -3.36 6.69
N VAL A 329 -8.59 -4.41 7.39
CA VAL A 329 -7.84 -5.03 8.48
C VAL A 329 -7.44 -6.43 8.08
N GLU A 330 -6.20 -6.81 8.39
CA GLU A 330 -5.67 -8.16 8.28
C GLU A 330 -5.11 -8.60 9.62
N LEU A 331 -5.33 -9.87 9.95
CA LEU A 331 -4.87 -10.47 11.18
C LEU A 331 -4.56 -11.95 10.99
N GLN A 332 -3.60 -12.43 11.76
CA GLN A 332 -3.37 -13.85 11.97
C GLN A 332 -4.01 -14.20 13.32
N VAL A 333 -4.96 -15.12 13.31
CA VAL A 333 -5.69 -15.51 14.53
C VAL A 333 -5.55 -17.00 14.77
N GLU A 334 -5.12 -17.36 15.97
CA GLU A 334 -5.27 -18.70 16.53
C GLU A 334 -6.53 -18.71 17.40
N VAL A 335 -7.56 -19.38 16.91
CA VAL A 335 -8.79 -19.63 17.66
C VAL A 335 -8.54 -20.81 18.59
N VAL A 336 -8.87 -20.65 19.87
CA VAL A 336 -8.71 -21.68 20.90
C VAL A 336 -10.06 -22.32 21.28
N SER A 337 -11.15 -21.56 21.22
CA SER A 337 -12.50 -22.04 21.54
C SER A 337 -13.20 -22.74 20.36
N ASP A 338 -14.11 -23.65 20.68
CA ASP A 338 -15.03 -24.28 19.72
C ASP A 338 -16.40 -23.60 19.65
N THR A 339 -16.59 -22.54 20.43
CA THR A 339 -17.81 -21.72 20.51
C THR A 339 -17.48 -20.23 20.53
N GLY A 340 -18.54 -19.43 20.49
CA GLY A 340 -18.49 -17.97 20.62
C GLY A 340 -18.43 -17.26 19.28
N THR A 341 -18.20 -15.96 19.34
CA THR A 341 -18.25 -15.07 18.17
C THR A 341 -17.04 -14.15 18.17
N MET A 342 -16.39 -14.06 17.01
CA MET A 342 -15.40 -13.03 16.73
C MET A 342 -16.02 -12.01 15.77
N ILE A 343 -15.75 -10.73 15.99
CA ILE A 343 -16.30 -9.62 15.22
C ILE A 343 -15.16 -8.75 14.71
N LEU A 344 -15.12 -8.48 13.41
CA LEU A 344 -14.27 -7.45 12.83
C LEU A 344 -15.14 -6.23 12.52
N ASP A 345 -14.68 -5.04 12.87
CA ASP A 345 -15.43 -3.79 12.72
C ASP A 345 -14.57 -2.73 12.05
N LEU A 346 -15.11 -2.10 11.01
CA LEU A 346 -14.52 -0.97 10.30
C LEU A 346 -15.48 0.21 10.34
N VAL A 347 -15.04 1.32 10.92
CA VAL A 347 -15.85 2.53 11.06
C VAL A 347 -15.49 3.52 9.96
N GLU A 348 -16.51 4.00 9.26
CA GLU A 348 -16.38 5.04 8.25
C GLU A 348 -17.56 6.01 8.39
N ALA A 349 -17.26 7.29 8.63
CA ALA A 349 -18.26 8.32 8.83
C ALA A 349 -19.25 8.03 9.96
N GLY A 350 -18.76 7.43 11.05
CA GLY A 350 -19.55 6.95 12.18
C GLY A 350 -20.38 5.69 11.93
N ARG A 351 -20.37 5.11 10.72
CA ARG A 351 -21.05 3.85 10.42
C ARG A 351 -20.15 2.66 10.71
N HIS A 352 -20.68 1.66 11.40
CA HIS A 352 -20.00 0.42 11.73
C HIS A 352 -20.26 -0.65 10.67
N HIS A 353 -19.22 -1.06 9.95
CA HIS A 353 -19.28 -2.13 8.98
C HIS A 353 -18.70 -3.39 9.63
N ARG A 354 -19.54 -4.38 9.91
CA ARG A 354 -19.20 -5.53 10.75
C ARG A 354 -19.18 -6.83 9.99
N CYS A 355 -18.18 -7.65 10.28
CA CYS A 355 -18.13 -9.06 9.95
C CYS A 355 -18.12 -9.88 11.24
N GLN A 356 -19.22 -10.57 11.52
CA GLN A 356 -19.32 -11.49 12.66
C GLN A 356 -19.05 -12.91 12.17
N ILE A 357 -18.20 -13.66 12.86
CA ILE A 357 -17.90 -15.07 12.57
C ILE A 357 -18.31 -15.89 13.80
N ASP A 358 -19.30 -16.75 13.62
CA ASP A 358 -19.67 -17.76 14.61
C ASP A 358 -18.64 -18.89 14.57
N LEU A 359 -17.88 -19.04 15.66
CA LEU A 359 -16.75 -19.97 15.71
C LEU A 359 -17.20 -21.44 15.82
N ALA A 360 -18.44 -21.72 16.21
CA ALA A 360 -18.95 -23.10 16.26
C ALA A 360 -19.35 -23.60 14.86
N THR A 361 -19.98 -22.73 14.08
CA THR A 361 -20.56 -23.08 12.77
C THR A 361 -19.68 -22.67 11.60
N GLY A 362 -18.79 -21.70 11.79
CA GLY A 362 -18.02 -21.06 10.71
C GLY A 362 -18.84 -20.09 9.85
N THR A 363 -20.05 -19.75 10.25
CA THR A 363 -20.91 -18.80 9.53
C THR A 363 -20.38 -17.39 9.73
N ALA A 364 -20.07 -16.69 8.63
CA ALA A 364 -19.77 -15.27 8.63
C ALA A 364 -21.03 -14.46 8.24
N THR A 365 -21.32 -13.41 8.99
CA THR A 365 -22.44 -12.48 8.74
C THR A 365 -21.89 -11.06 8.62
N LEU A 366 -22.18 -10.41 7.50
CA LEU A 366 -21.91 -9.00 7.25
C LEU A 366 -23.14 -8.16 7.57
N SER A 367 -22.93 -7.01 8.22
CA SER A 367 -23.99 -6.03 8.49
C SER A 367 -23.40 -4.62 8.60
N ILE A 368 -24.26 -3.61 8.44
CA ILE A 368 -23.90 -2.19 8.64
C ILE A 368 -24.82 -1.61 9.72
N ASP A 369 -24.22 -0.98 10.74
CA ASP A 369 -24.90 -0.42 11.91
C ASP A 369 -25.87 -1.41 12.57
N ASP A 370 -25.43 -2.67 12.72
CA ASP A 370 -26.23 -3.78 13.24
C ASP A 370 -27.54 -4.01 12.47
N GLY A 371 -27.45 -3.91 11.14
CA GLY A 371 -28.56 -4.15 10.22
C GLY A 371 -29.50 -2.96 10.04
N GLN A 372 -29.09 -1.75 10.41
CA GLN A 372 -29.87 -0.54 10.15
C GLN A 372 -29.82 -0.08 8.69
N LEU A 373 -28.74 -0.41 7.97
CA LEU A 373 -28.60 -0.14 6.54
C LEU A 373 -28.66 -1.44 5.74
N ALA A 374 -29.49 -1.45 4.68
CA ALA A 374 -29.57 -2.56 3.74
C ALA A 374 -28.44 -2.48 2.69
N PHE A 375 -27.95 -3.65 2.27
CA PHE A 375 -27.15 -3.79 1.07
C PHE A 375 -27.98 -3.52 -0.18
N ASP A 376 -27.32 -3.33 -1.32
CA ASP A 376 -27.99 -3.09 -2.61
C ASP A 376 -28.90 -4.27 -3.03
N GLY A 377 -28.68 -5.47 -2.47
CA GLY A 377 -29.56 -6.64 -2.60
C GLY A 377 -30.89 -6.55 -1.84
N GLY A 378 -31.03 -5.57 -0.94
CA GLY A 378 -32.25 -5.28 -0.18
C GLY A 378 -32.31 -5.90 1.22
N ASN A 379 -31.45 -6.87 1.55
CA ASN A 379 -31.35 -7.39 2.93
C ASN A 379 -30.36 -6.58 3.76
N THR A 380 -30.52 -6.63 5.08
CA THR A 380 -29.69 -5.94 6.06
C THR A 380 -28.50 -6.76 6.53
N GLU A 381 -28.46 -8.03 6.15
CA GLU A 381 -27.39 -8.97 6.49
C GLU A 381 -27.06 -9.82 5.26
N ALA A 382 -25.77 -10.14 5.09
CA ALA A 382 -25.29 -11.09 4.09
C ALA A 382 -24.49 -12.18 4.80
N THR A 383 -24.71 -13.45 4.45
CA THR A 383 -24.08 -14.60 5.11
C THR A 383 -23.21 -15.43 4.15
N ALA A 384 -22.12 -15.98 4.67
CA ALA A 384 -21.22 -16.89 3.96
C ALA A 384 -20.77 -18.02 4.88
N GLN A 385 -20.60 -19.22 4.33
CA GLN A 385 -19.91 -20.29 5.05
C GLN A 385 -18.41 -20.13 4.91
N THR A 386 -17.70 -20.08 6.03
CA THR A 386 -16.23 -20.02 6.08
C THR A 386 -15.65 -21.30 6.66
N ASN A 387 -14.32 -21.42 6.58
CA ASN A 387 -13.56 -22.49 7.24
C ASN A 387 -13.04 -22.07 8.63
N VAL A 388 -13.41 -20.88 9.12
CA VAL A 388 -13.06 -20.39 10.46
C VAL A 388 -14.04 -21.01 11.45
N SER A 389 -13.88 -22.30 11.72
CA SER A 389 -14.76 -23.08 12.60
C SER A 389 -13.92 -23.88 13.59
N GLY A 390 -14.09 -23.58 14.87
CA GLY A 390 -13.41 -24.20 15.98
C GLY A 390 -11.92 -23.84 16.08
N PRO A 391 -11.18 -24.61 16.89
CA PRO A 391 -9.77 -24.32 17.14
C PRO A 391 -8.90 -24.48 15.89
N GLY A 392 -8.02 -23.50 15.65
CA GLY A 392 -7.14 -23.49 14.48
C GLY A 392 -6.52 -22.11 14.19
N SER A 393 -5.58 -22.08 13.25
CA SER A 393 -4.94 -20.83 12.80
C SER A 393 -5.50 -20.38 11.47
N TYR A 394 -5.80 -19.09 11.36
CA TYR A 394 -6.43 -18.49 10.19
C TYR A 394 -5.79 -17.14 9.86
N ASP A 395 -5.56 -16.90 8.56
CA ASP A 395 -5.27 -15.56 8.05
C ASP A 395 -6.59 -14.94 7.60
N ILE A 396 -7.01 -13.86 8.23
CA ILE A 396 -8.29 -13.19 7.93
C ILE A 396 -8.01 -11.78 7.46
N ARG A 397 -8.71 -11.37 6.40
CA ARG A 397 -8.76 -9.97 5.97
C ARG A 397 -10.21 -9.55 5.78
N PHE A 398 -10.55 -8.39 6.28
CA PHE A 398 -11.87 -7.77 6.10
C PHE A 398 -11.68 -6.34 5.60
N SER A 399 -12.45 -5.93 4.59
CA SER A 399 -12.35 -4.59 4.02
C SER A 399 -13.71 -3.93 3.87
N ASN A 400 -13.73 -2.62 4.07
CA ASN A 400 -14.75 -1.70 3.63
C ASN A 400 -14.09 -0.69 2.69
N VAL A 401 -14.17 -0.92 1.38
CA VAL A 401 -13.54 -0.09 0.34
C VAL A 401 -14.48 0.02 -0.86
N ASP A 402 -14.57 1.20 -1.48
CA ASP A 402 -15.45 1.50 -2.61
C ASP A 402 -16.93 1.13 -2.35
N ASN A 403 -17.42 1.33 -1.11
CA ASN A 403 -18.76 0.94 -0.67
C ASN A 403 -19.09 -0.53 -0.93
N GLU A 404 -18.14 -1.42 -0.63
CA GLU A 404 -18.27 -2.87 -0.71
C GLU A 404 -17.56 -3.55 0.47
N LEU A 405 -18.27 -4.48 1.12
CA LEU A 405 -17.71 -5.31 2.17
C LEU A 405 -17.16 -6.62 1.59
N LEU A 406 -15.90 -6.92 1.86
CA LEU A 406 -15.26 -8.16 1.41
C LEU A 406 -14.54 -8.84 2.57
N LEU A 407 -14.62 -10.17 2.59
CA LEU A 407 -13.94 -11.03 3.55
C LEU A 407 -13.04 -12.01 2.81
N TRP A 408 -11.78 -12.13 3.23
CA TRP A 408 -10.87 -13.18 2.83
C TRP A 408 -10.53 -14.05 4.02
N VAL A 409 -10.52 -15.36 3.80
CA VAL A 409 -10.02 -16.36 4.76
C VAL A 409 -8.96 -17.19 4.05
N ASN A 410 -7.76 -17.26 4.63
CA ASN A 410 -6.59 -17.96 4.08
C ASN A 410 -6.31 -17.56 2.62
N GLY A 411 -6.39 -16.25 2.35
CA GLY A 411 -6.15 -15.65 1.03
C GLY A 411 -7.26 -15.84 -0.01
N ARG A 412 -8.42 -16.42 0.35
CA ARG A 412 -9.55 -16.64 -0.57
C ARG A 412 -10.75 -15.78 -0.19
N VAL A 413 -11.33 -15.09 -1.19
CA VAL A 413 -12.56 -14.30 -1.01
C VAL A 413 -13.73 -15.21 -0.67
N CYS A 414 -14.42 -14.92 0.43
CA CYS A 414 -15.67 -15.58 0.81
C CYS A 414 -16.81 -15.16 -0.12
N GLN A 415 -17.63 -16.13 -0.53
CA GLN A 415 -18.80 -15.87 -1.37
C GLN A 415 -20.04 -15.77 -0.47
N PHE A 416 -20.61 -14.57 -0.41
CA PHE A 416 -21.84 -14.32 0.33
C PHE A 416 -23.07 -14.71 -0.50
N ASN A 417 -24.19 -14.98 0.18
CA ASN A 417 -25.46 -15.34 -0.43
C ASN A 417 -26.10 -14.21 -1.27
N GLU A 418 -25.56 -12.99 -1.19
CA GLU A 418 -26.06 -11.79 -1.85
C GLU A 418 -24.97 -10.72 -2.00
N PRO A 419 -25.20 -9.65 -2.79
CA PRO A 419 -24.26 -8.54 -2.92
C PRO A 419 -23.98 -7.88 -1.57
N THR A 420 -22.72 -7.57 -1.32
CA THR A 420 -22.23 -6.92 -0.10
C THR A 420 -21.89 -5.43 -0.34
N THR A 421 -22.40 -4.88 -1.44
CA THR A 421 -22.31 -3.47 -1.81
C THR A 421 -23.44 -2.68 -1.15
N TYR A 422 -23.19 -1.40 -0.86
CA TYR A 422 -24.17 -0.55 -0.20
C TYR A 422 -24.21 0.87 -0.79
N PRO A 423 -25.28 1.65 -0.54
CA PRO A 423 -25.43 2.99 -1.09
C PRO A 423 -24.36 3.97 -0.61
N VAL A 424 -23.88 4.81 -1.53
CA VAL A 424 -22.91 5.87 -1.26
C VAL A 424 -23.57 7.03 -0.52
N ASP A 425 -22.95 7.52 0.54
CA ASP A 425 -23.31 8.78 1.19
C ASP A 425 -22.43 9.93 0.66
N PRO A 426 -22.97 10.80 -0.22
CA PRO A 426 -22.17 11.86 -0.86
C PRO A 426 -21.69 12.94 0.12
N ASN A 427 -22.21 12.97 1.35
CA ASN A 427 -21.89 13.95 2.38
C ASN A 427 -21.15 13.32 3.57
N SER A 428 -20.60 12.12 3.41
CA SER A 428 -19.87 11.41 4.46
C SER A 428 -18.80 12.30 5.11
N ARG A 429 -18.78 12.30 6.44
CA ARG A 429 -17.86 13.08 7.29
C ARG A 429 -17.42 12.21 8.44
N PRO A 430 -16.20 12.41 8.97
CA PRO A 430 -15.80 11.73 10.17
C PRO A 430 -16.68 12.15 11.35
N VAL A 431 -16.97 11.19 12.23
CA VAL A 431 -17.82 11.32 13.41
C VAL A 431 -17.08 10.73 14.61
N THR A 432 -17.22 11.37 15.76
CA THR A 432 -16.71 10.88 17.04
C THR A 432 -17.47 11.54 18.19
N SER A 433 -17.52 10.86 19.33
CA SER A 433 -18.12 11.31 20.58
C SER A 433 -17.40 10.68 21.77
N ASP A 434 -17.71 11.13 22.99
CA ASP A 434 -17.12 10.57 24.21
C ASP A 434 -17.52 9.09 24.43
N ASP A 435 -18.72 8.70 23.99
CA ASP A 435 -19.25 7.34 24.13
C ASP A 435 -18.89 6.43 22.94
N GLU A 436 -18.82 7.00 21.74
CA GLU A 436 -18.47 6.30 20.49
C GLU A 436 -17.32 7.05 19.80
N PRO A 437 -16.07 6.60 19.98
CA PRO A 437 -14.90 7.22 19.37
C PRO A 437 -14.94 7.27 17.84
N GLY A 438 -15.74 6.42 17.18
CA GLY A 438 -16.02 6.50 15.75
C GLY A 438 -14.76 6.49 14.89
N ASP A 439 -14.61 7.49 14.02
CA ASP A 439 -13.50 7.60 13.06
C ASP A 439 -12.12 7.87 13.73
N LEU A 440 -12.07 8.17 15.03
CA LEU A 440 -10.81 8.20 15.80
C LEU A 440 -10.40 6.82 16.33
N SER A 441 -11.28 5.82 16.21
CA SER A 441 -11.03 4.42 16.59
C SER A 441 -11.56 3.45 15.51
N PRO A 442 -11.10 3.60 14.25
CA PRO A 442 -11.86 3.12 13.10
C PRO A 442 -11.77 1.61 12.85
N VAL A 443 -10.97 0.87 13.60
CA VAL A 443 -10.81 -0.58 13.43
C VAL A 443 -10.96 -1.28 14.77
N GLY A 444 -11.76 -2.34 14.81
CA GLY A 444 -12.02 -3.11 16.02
C GLY A 444 -12.03 -4.62 15.81
N ILE A 445 -11.61 -5.34 16.85
CA ILE A 445 -11.75 -6.78 16.98
C ILE A 445 -12.53 -7.04 18.26
N GLY A 446 -13.75 -7.53 18.09
CA GLY A 446 -14.67 -7.88 19.16
C GLY A 446 -14.63 -9.38 19.41
N LEU A 447 -14.74 -9.77 20.67
CA LEU A 447 -14.81 -11.17 21.06
C LEU A 447 -15.92 -11.38 22.08
N LYS A 448 -16.71 -12.44 21.89
CA LYS A 448 -17.76 -12.84 22.81
C LYS A 448 -17.75 -14.35 23.02
N ASP A 449 -17.71 -14.78 24.28
CA ASP A 449 -17.76 -16.20 24.69
C ASP A 449 -16.72 -17.08 23.96
N ALA A 450 -15.52 -16.55 23.74
CA ALA A 450 -14.49 -17.16 22.93
C ALA A 450 -13.08 -16.84 23.46
N GLU A 451 -12.11 -17.62 23.01
CA GLU A 451 -10.69 -17.44 23.34
C GLU A 451 -9.84 -17.46 22.06
N VAL A 452 -8.99 -16.45 21.90
CA VAL A 452 -8.16 -16.26 20.70
C VAL A 452 -6.78 -15.68 21.05
N HIS A 453 -5.79 -16.01 20.24
CA HIS A 453 -4.53 -15.28 20.12
C HIS A 453 -4.48 -14.59 18.76
N VAL A 454 -4.06 -13.33 18.73
CA VAL A 454 -4.00 -12.51 17.52
C VAL A 454 -2.60 -11.92 17.38
N GLU A 455 -2.03 -12.05 16.19
CA GLU A 455 -0.73 -11.49 15.80
C GLU A 455 -0.79 -10.93 14.38
N GLY A 456 0.27 -10.22 13.95
CA GLY A 456 0.40 -9.71 12.59
C GLY A 456 -0.75 -8.77 12.20
N LEU A 457 -1.20 -7.92 13.13
CA LEU A 457 -2.30 -6.98 12.89
C LEU A 457 -1.85 -5.89 11.94
N ARG A 458 -2.45 -5.86 10.76
CA ARG A 458 -2.18 -4.86 9.72
C ARG A 458 -3.44 -4.10 9.37
N ILE A 459 -3.30 -2.78 9.27
CA ILE A 459 -4.35 -1.90 8.76
C ILE A 459 -3.87 -1.35 7.44
N TYR A 460 -4.76 -1.38 6.46
CA TYR A 460 -4.57 -0.81 5.14
C TYR A 460 -5.63 0.23 4.87
N ARG A 461 -5.32 1.15 3.96
CA ARG A 461 -6.27 2.08 3.36
C ARG A 461 -6.33 1.91 1.85
N ASP A 462 -7.37 2.42 1.22
CA ASP A 462 -7.39 2.57 -0.24
C ASP A 462 -6.52 3.74 -0.74
N ILE A 463 -6.29 3.82 -2.05
CA ILE A 463 -5.69 4.97 -2.73
C ILE A 463 -6.69 6.13 -2.78
N TYR A 464 -6.31 7.26 -2.18
CA TYR A 464 -7.09 8.49 -2.31
C TYR A 464 -6.79 9.21 -3.64
N TYR A 465 -7.69 9.09 -4.62
CA TYR A 465 -7.60 9.87 -5.85
C TYR A 465 -8.04 11.32 -5.61
N VAL A 466 -7.06 12.22 -5.54
CA VAL A 466 -7.24 13.65 -5.25
C VAL A 466 -7.98 14.31 -6.41
N ALA A 467 -9.11 14.96 -6.11
CA ALA A 467 -9.89 15.71 -7.09
C ALA A 467 -9.39 17.16 -7.27
N GLY A 468 -8.06 17.37 -7.43
CA GLY A 468 -7.48 18.71 -7.47
C GLY A 468 -6.20 18.84 -8.31
N GLY A 469 -5.85 20.09 -8.64
CA GLY A 469 -4.58 20.45 -9.28
C GLY A 469 -3.39 20.51 -8.29
N ILE A 470 -2.30 21.20 -8.67
CA ILE A 470 -1.20 21.52 -7.74
C ILE A 470 -1.76 22.38 -6.60
N GLY A 471 -1.97 21.78 -5.42
CA GLY A 471 -2.64 22.43 -4.28
C GLY A 471 -3.62 21.54 -3.49
N GLY A 472 -3.95 20.34 -3.99
CA GLY A 472 -4.74 19.32 -3.25
C GLY A 472 -6.26 19.36 -3.50
N ASP A 473 -6.98 18.41 -2.88
CA ASP A 473 -8.45 18.30 -2.94
C ASP A 473 -9.13 19.35 -2.05
N TYR A 474 -8.59 19.57 -0.84
CA TYR A 474 -9.07 20.61 0.06
C TYR A 474 -8.54 21.98 -0.36
N ARG A 475 -9.42 22.85 -0.87
CA ARG A 475 -9.01 24.22 -1.21
C ARG A 475 -8.65 25.00 0.07
N PRO A 476 -7.42 25.54 0.22
CA PRO A 476 -7.07 26.41 1.34
C PRO A 476 -7.70 27.79 1.13
N GLY A 477 -9.00 27.91 1.39
CA GLY A 477 -9.68 29.21 1.47
C GLY A 477 -9.45 29.89 2.82
N GLY A 478 -8.20 30.02 3.26
CA GLY A 478 -7.83 30.77 4.48
C GLY A 478 -7.37 29.96 5.69
N SER A 479 -7.50 28.63 5.74
CA SER A 479 -6.90 27.80 6.80
C SER A 479 -5.68 27.04 6.26
N SER A 480 -4.48 27.43 6.69
CA SER A 480 -3.23 26.70 6.38
C SER A 480 -3.06 25.40 7.18
N ASP A 481 -3.97 25.14 8.14
CA ASP A 481 -3.86 24.03 9.08
C ASP A 481 -4.89 22.92 8.78
N ILE A 482 -4.61 22.13 7.72
CA ILE A 482 -5.40 20.94 7.38
C ILE A 482 -5.25 19.89 8.49
N TYR A 483 -4.02 19.63 8.91
CA TYR A 483 -3.72 18.66 9.97
C TYR A 483 -4.44 19.00 11.28
N GLY A 484 -4.39 20.26 11.72
CA GLY A 484 -5.09 20.70 12.93
C GLY A 484 -6.60 20.43 12.87
N GLN A 485 -7.22 20.55 11.70
CA GLN A 485 -8.63 20.18 11.51
C GLN A 485 -8.83 18.66 11.49
N LEU A 486 -7.96 17.89 10.85
CA LEU A 486 -8.06 16.42 10.83
C LEU A 486 -7.97 15.78 12.23
N LYS A 487 -7.28 16.42 13.18
CA LYS A 487 -7.20 15.95 14.57
C LYS A 487 -8.18 16.61 15.54
N ASP A 488 -8.94 17.61 15.09
CA ASP A 488 -9.90 18.34 15.94
C ASP A 488 -11.35 17.98 15.56
N PRO A 489 -11.97 17.01 16.25
CA PRO A 489 -13.37 16.64 16.08
C PRO A 489 -14.35 17.81 16.09
N LYS A 490 -14.07 18.85 16.89
CA LYS A 490 -14.94 20.00 17.01
C LYS A 490 -15.01 20.79 15.71
N SER A 491 -14.02 20.64 14.84
CA SER A 491 -13.96 21.32 13.54
C SER A 491 -14.75 20.61 12.44
N TRP A 492 -14.96 19.29 12.52
CA TRP A 492 -15.48 18.45 11.41
C TRP A 492 -16.94 18.76 11.00
N ASN A 493 -17.69 19.39 11.90
CA ASN A 493 -19.06 19.83 11.64
C ASN A 493 -19.21 21.36 11.56
N GLN A 494 -18.12 22.12 11.69
CA GLN A 494 -18.15 23.58 11.54
C GLN A 494 -18.30 23.98 10.07
N ARG A 495 -19.22 24.92 9.81
CA ARG A 495 -19.43 25.46 8.47
C ARG A 495 -18.14 26.07 7.92
N GLY A 496 -17.78 25.68 6.70
CA GLY A 496 -16.61 26.15 5.98
C GLY A 496 -15.32 25.44 6.35
N ASN A 497 -15.36 24.28 7.02
CA ASN A 497 -14.19 23.44 7.29
C ASN A 497 -13.63 22.79 6.01
N ILE A 498 -12.59 21.95 6.15
CA ILE A 498 -11.97 21.23 5.04
C ILE A 498 -12.94 20.29 4.31
N PHE A 499 -13.84 19.58 4.99
CA PHE A 499 -14.76 18.63 4.38
C PHE A 499 -15.83 19.29 3.51
N ASP A 500 -16.22 20.54 3.82
CA ASP A 500 -17.10 21.38 2.98
C ASP A 500 -16.43 21.83 1.66
N ARG A 501 -15.10 21.70 1.55
CA ARG A 501 -14.29 22.26 0.46
C ARG A 501 -13.57 21.20 -0.36
N ARG A 502 -14.00 19.94 -0.26
CA ARG A 502 -13.56 18.89 -1.18
C ARG A 502 -14.05 19.21 -2.59
N ASN A 503 -13.18 19.02 -3.55
CA ASN A 503 -13.46 19.23 -4.95
C ASN A 503 -14.13 17.99 -5.56
N GLU A 504 -14.60 18.20 -6.78
CA GLU A 504 -15.05 17.16 -7.68
C GLU A 504 -14.49 17.50 -9.06
N LEU A 505 -13.98 16.49 -9.77
CA LEU A 505 -13.55 16.62 -11.16
C LEU A 505 -14.38 15.67 -12.03
N ILE A 506 -14.85 16.16 -13.17
CA ILE A 506 -15.65 15.39 -14.13
C ILE A 506 -14.95 15.41 -15.48
N PHE A 507 -14.83 14.25 -16.11
CA PHE A 507 -14.22 14.07 -17.43
C PHE A 507 -15.12 13.20 -18.31
N GLU A 508 -15.50 13.72 -19.48
CA GLU A 508 -16.28 12.98 -20.47
C GLU A 508 -15.35 12.26 -21.46
N MET A 509 -15.47 10.95 -21.58
CA MET A 509 -14.67 10.13 -22.49
C MET A 509 -15.46 9.82 -23.76
N LYS A 510 -14.88 10.14 -24.92
CA LYS A 510 -15.43 9.76 -26.23
C LYS A 510 -15.02 8.33 -26.60
N GLU A 511 -15.45 7.90 -27.77
CA GLU A 511 -14.96 6.69 -28.41
C GLU A 511 -13.43 6.71 -28.48
N ASP A 512 -12.80 5.56 -28.20
CA ASP A 512 -11.35 5.36 -28.19
C ASP A 512 -10.55 6.26 -27.23
N GLN A 513 -11.19 6.93 -26.27
CA GLN A 513 -10.53 7.75 -25.25
C GLN A 513 -10.45 7.02 -23.90
N PHE A 514 -9.26 7.08 -23.29
CA PHE A 514 -8.96 6.43 -22.02
C PHE A 514 -8.41 7.44 -21.01
N PHE A 515 -8.82 7.35 -19.75
CA PHE A 515 -8.38 8.29 -18.71
C PHE A 515 -7.42 7.61 -17.71
N PRO A 516 -6.12 7.96 -17.70
CA PRO A 516 -5.16 7.37 -16.78
C PRO A 516 -4.91 8.20 -15.53
N LEU A 517 -4.69 7.52 -14.40
CA LEU A 517 -4.27 8.09 -13.12
C LEU A 517 -3.02 7.40 -12.57
N GLY A 518 -2.21 8.12 -11.80
CA GLY A 518 -1.12 7.51 -11.04
C GLY A 518 -1.57 7.10 -9.65
N ASP A 519 -1.08 5.95 -9.18
CA ASP A 519 -1.37 5.43 -7.84
C ASP A 519 -0.76 6.31 -6.73
N ASN A 520 0.35 7.01 -7.02
CA ASN A 520 0.86 8.10 -6.18
C ASN A 520 0.14 9.40 -6.56
N SER A 521 -1.15 9.43 -6.24
CA SER A 521 -2.11 10.45 -6.64
C SER A 521 -1.63 11.90 -6.39
N PRO A 522 -1.03 12.28 -5.24
CA PRO A 522 -0.56 13.65 -5.01
C PRO A 522 0.67 14.08 -5.84
N TYR A 523 1.49 13.13 -6.33
CA TYR A 523 2.74 13.40 -7.05
C TYR A 523 2.75 12.83 -8.49
N SER A 524 1.57 12.66 -9.07
CA SER A 524 1.41 12.10 -10.42
C SER A 524 1.00 13.17 -11.43
N ARG A 525 1.84 13.35 -12.47
CA ARG A 525 1.48 14.09 -13.70
C ARG A 525 0.65 13.21 -14.61
N ASP A 526 -0.61 12.99 -14.27
CA ASP A 526 -1.57 12.16 -15.01
C ASP A 526 -2.70 12.99 -15.63
N GLY A 527 -3.75 12.33 -16.14
CA GLY A 527 -4.83 12.95 -16.91
C GLY A 527 -5.43 14.20 -16.24
N ARG A 528 -5.45 14.26 -14.90
CA ARG A 528 -5.94 15.43 -14.14
C ARG A 528 -5.15 16.71 -14.38
N LEU A 529 -3.85 16.59 -14.68
CA LEU A 529 -2.91 17.71 -14.79
C LEU A 529 -2.48 18.01 -16.23
N TRP A 530 -2.97 17.25 -17.21
CA TRP A 530 -2.69 17.50 -18.61
C TRP A 530 -3.43 18.74 -19.12
N GLY A 531 -3.04 19.22 -20.31
CA GLY A 531 -3.63 20.41 -20.96
C GLY A 531 -5.09 20.19 -21.37
N PRO A 532 -5.60 20.81 -22.46
CA PRO A 532 -7.02 20.67 -22.82
C PRO A 532 -7.47 19.21 -23.04
N ASP A 533 -6.52 18.32 -23.38
CA ASP A 533 -6.76 16.91 -23.61
C ASP A 533 -6.32 16.09 -22.38
N HIS A 534 -7.31 15.60 -21.62
CA HIS A 534 -7.12 14.89 -20.35
C HIS A 534 -7.08 13.36 -20.50
N TRP A 535 -7.12 12.85 -21.73
CA TRP A 535 -7.24 11.44 -22.06
C TRP A 535 -6.06 10.96 -22.92
N VAL A 536 -6.02 9.66 -23.16
CA VAL A 536 -5.12 8.98 -24.09
C VAL A 536 -5.98 8.34 -25.16
N ASP A 537 -5.69 8.63 -26.43
CA ASP A 537 -6.35 7.97 -27.56
C ASP A 537 -5.83 6.53 -27.72
N ARG A 538 -6.68 5.63 -28.23
CA ARG A 538 -6.38 4.19 -28.37
C ARG A 538 -5.07 3.89 -29.10
N ASP A 539 -4.74 4.66 -30.14
CA ASP A 539 -3.55 4.49 -30.97
C ASP A 539 -2.23 4.88 -30.25
N LEU A 540 -2.33 5.58 -29.12
CA LEU A 540 -1.21 5.92 -28.25
C LEU A 540 -0.92 4.83 -27.21
N LEU A 541 -1.82 3.87 -27.00
CA LEU A 541 -1.60 2.73 -26.12
C LEU A 541 -0.48 1.84 -26.67
N ILE A 542 0.50 1.51 -25.83
CA ILE A 542 1.60 0.60 -26.16
C ILE A 542 1.28 -0.82 -25.70
N GLY A 543 0.67 -0.97 -24.52
CA GLY A 543 0.31 -2.28 -23.99
C GLY A 543 0.08 -2.31 -22.48
N LYS A 544 -0.13 -3.53 -21.95
CA LYS A 544 -0.36 -3.81 -20.53
C LYS A 544 0.94 -4.14 -19.82
N ALA A 545 1.24 -3.46 -18.72
CA ALA A 545 2.34 -3.86 -17.84
C ALA A 545 1.95 -5.14 -17.09
N ILE A 546 2.76 -6.20 -17.20
CA ILE A 546 2.38 -7.54 -16.70
C ILE A 546 3.29 -8.09 -15.61
N LEU A 547 4.56 -7.70 -15.56
CA LEU A 547 5.55 -8.32 -14.68
C LEU A 547 6.65 -7.34 -14.28
N ILE A 548 6.96 -7.25 -12.98
CA ILE A 548 8.24 -6.74 -12.50
C ILE A 548 9.24 -7.90 -12.58
N TYR A 549 10.12 -7.88 -13.58
CA TYR A 549 11.02 -9.02 -13.83
C TYR A 549 12.42 -8.81 -13.24
N TRP A 550 12.79 -7.56 -12.96
CA TRP A 550 14.09 -7.25 -12.37
C TRP A 550 14.05 -5.95 -11.56
N PRO A 551 13.63 -6.01 -10.28
CA PRO A 551 13.76 -4.88 -9.37
C PRO A 551 15.24 -4.53 -9.16
N HIS A 552 15.52 -3.43 -8.47
CA HIS A 552 16.91 -3.09 -8.16
C HIS A 552 17.58 -4.22 -7.36
N ALA A 553 18.88 -4.41 -7.57
CA ALA A 553 19.61 -5.48 -6.92
C ALA A 553 19.88 -5.13 -5.45
N LEU A 554 19.60 -6.09 -4.56
CA LEU A 554 20.06 -6.07 -3.18
C LEU A 554 21.58 -6.11 -3.15
N ARG A 555 22.15 -5.35 -2.21
CA ARG A 555 23.58 -5.28 -2.05
C ARG A 555 24.09 -6.37 -1.11
N ILE A 556 25.19 -7.00 -1.48
CA ILE A 556 25.92 -7.94 -0.62
C ILE A 556 27.08 -7.17 0.01
N PRO A 557 27.24 -7.17 1.35
CA PRO A 557 28.42 -6.60 1.99
C PRO A 557 29.66 -7.41 1.59
N LEU A 558 30.73 -6.71 1.21
CA LEU A 558 32.00 -7.36 0.92
C LEU A 558 32.73 -7.64 2.24
N PRO A 559 33.17 -8.88 2.49
CA PRO A 559 33.87 -9.22 3.72
C PRO A 559 35.08 -8.31 3.96
N PHE A 560 35.25 -7.85 5.20
CA PHE A 560 36.39 -7.02 5.65
C PHE A 560 36.48 -5.63 4.99
N THR A 561 35.37 -5.11 4.46
CA THR A 561 35.28 -3.73 3.95
C THR A 561 33.93 -3.11 4.28
N ASP A 562 33.85 -1.78 4.32
CA ASP A 562 32.58 -1.05 4.43
C ASP A 562 31.86 -0.90 3.08
N ARG A 563 32.23 -1.72 2.08
CA ARG A 563 31.69 -1.65 0.72
C ARG A 563 30.71 -2.76 0.46
N SER A 564 29.71 -2.48 -0.37
CA SER A 564 28.70 -3.44 -0.78
C SER A 564 28.51 -3.43 -2.30
N ILE A 565 28.23 -4.60 -2.89
CA ILE A 565 28.01 -4.75 -4.35
C ILE A 565 26.56 -5.13 -4.65
N PRO A 566 25.90 -4.49 -5.64
CA PRO A 566 24.55 -4.86 -6.06
C PRO A 566 24.60 -6.16 -6.86
N ALA A 567 24.30 -7.30 -6.21
CA ALA A 567 24.56 -8.62 -6.80
C ALA A 567 23.38 -9.61 -6.69
N LEU A 568 22.43 -9.41 -5.77
CA LEU A 568 21.26 -10.30 -5.64
C LEU A 568 20.00 -9.65 -6.21
N PRO A 569 19.23 -10.31 -7.09
CA PRO A 569 17.92 -9.80 -7.47
C PRO A 569 16.99 -9.79 -6.26
N ASN A 570 16.22 -8.71 -6.08
CA ASN A 570 15.21 -8.63 -5.02
C ASN A 570 13.98 -9.49 -5.40
N LEU A 571 14.08 -10.81 -5.21
CA LEU A 571 13.07 -11.78 -5.64
C LEU A 571 11.68 -11.51 -5.02
N LYS A 572 11.63 -10.95 -3.80
CA LYS A 572 10.36 -10.63 -3.12
C LYS A 572 9.52 -9.59 -3.85
N ARG A 573 10.16 -8.76 -4.70
CA ARG A 573 9.52 -7.70 -5.47
C ARG A 573 9.29 -8.09 -6.93
N MET A 574 9.80 -9.24 -7.36
CA MET A 574 9.40 -9.80 -8.64
C MET A 574 7.99 -10.35 -8.54
N GLY A 575 7.14 -10.01 -9.49
CA GLY A 575 5.73 -10.41 -9.41
C GLY A 575 4.89 -9.79 -10.51
N LEU A 576 3.70 -10.37 -10.69
CA LEU A 576 2.72 -9.85 -11.62
C LEU A 576 2.30 -8.44 -11.21
N ILE A 577 2.17 -7.56 -12.19
CA ILE A 577 1.61 -6.23 -12.01
C ILE A 577 0.10 -6.38 -12.10
N ARG A 578 -0.62 -5.95 -11.06
CA ARG A 578 -2.08 -6.02 -11.01
C ARG A 578 -2.71 -4.64 -10.92
#